data_AF-A0A7V3JSN6-F1
#
_entry.id   AF-A0A7V3JSN6-F1
#
_cell.length_a   1.000
_cell.length_b   1.000
_cell.length_c   1.000
_cell.angle_alpha   90.00
_cell.angle_beta   90.00
_cell.angle_gamma   90.00
#
_symmetry.space_group_name_H-M   'P 1'
#
loop_
_entity.id
_entity.type
_entity.pdbx_description
1 polymer ?
#
loop_
_entity_poly.entity_id
_entity_poly.type
_entity_poly.pdbx_seq_one_letter_code
_entity_poly.pdbx_strand_id
1 'polypeptide(L)' 'KKYTPFSFLYSYYNFECLFDVIEHLNNPNAFLKDAYRILKNGGIVVNYL' A
#
# COMPACT_ATOMS: atom_id res chain seq x y z
N LYS A 1 10.36 -3.76 16.92
CA LYS A 1 9.00 -3.19 16.92
C LYS A 1 8.11 -4.13 16.12
N LYS A 2 7.11 -4.76 16.75
CA LYS A 2 6.16 -5.64 16.04
C LYS A 2 5.42 -4.80 15.00
N TYR A 3 5.52 -5.18 13.72
CA TYR A 3 4.65 -4.69 12.67
C TYR A 3 3.23 -5.14 13.02
N THR A 4 2.40 -4.23 13.54
CA THR A 4 0.95 -4.43 13.48
C THR A 4 0.55 -4.13 12.04
N PRO A 5 0.08 -5.11 11.25
CA PRO A 5 -0.48 -4.78 9.95
C PRO A 5 -1.64 -3.82 10.25
N PHE A 6 -1.57 -2.61 9.69
CA PHE A 6 -2.70 -1.69 9.73
C PHE A 6 -3.95 -2.49 9.34
N SER A 7 -5.00 -2.40 10.15
CA SER A 7 -6.25 -3.17 10.00
C SER A 7 -7.08 -2.68 8.81
N PHE A 8 -6.45 -2.57 7.65
CA PHE A 8 -7.08 -2.21 6.40
C PHE A 8 -7.88 -3.39 5.88
N LEU A 9 -9.12 -3.09 5.51
CA LEU A 9 -10.05 -4.04 4.90
C LEU A 9 -9.47 -4.57 3.58
N TYR A 10 -9.67 -5.86 3.34
CA TYR A 10 -9.27 -6.52 2.10
C TYR A 10 -10.17 -6.07 0.95
N SER A 11 -9.59 -5.79 -0.21
CA SER A 11 -10.32 -5.39 -1.43
C SER A 11 -11.41 -4.33 -1.21
N TYR A 12 -11.09 -3.29 -0.44
CA TYR A 12 -12.04 -2.25 -0.07
C TYR A 12 -11.79 -0.93 -0.79
N TYR A 13 -10.52 -0.55 -0.96
CA TYR A 13 -10.15 0.75 -1.50
C TYR A 13 -10.09 0.72 -3.03
N ASN A 14 -10.39 1.86 -3.65
CA ASN A 14 -10.26 2.03 -5.10
C ASN A 14 -8.92 2.66 -5.49
N PHE A 15 -8.34 3.46 -4.61
CA PHE A 15 -7.10 4.19 -4.83
C PHE A 15 -6.22 4.11 -3.59
N GLU A 16 -4.91 4.07 -3.82
CA GLU A 16 -3.88 4.30 -2.81
C GLU A 16 -2.87 5.29 -3.37
N CYS A 17 -2.61 6.36 -2.62
CA CYS A 17 -1.70 7.42 -3.04
C CYS A 17 -0.47 7.40 -2.15
N LEU A 18 0.69 7.40 -2.78
CA LEU A 18 2.01 7.43 -2.16
C LEU A 18 2.66 8.77 -2.51
N PHE A 19 3.19 9.48 -1.52
CA PHE A 19 3.81 10.79 -1.67
C PHE A 19 5.17 10.76 -1.00
N ASP A 20 6.23 10.67 -1.81
CA ASP A 20 7.62 10.60 -1.33
C ASP A 20 7.81 9.48 -0.28
N VAL A 21 7.14 8.34 -0.47
CA VAL A 21 7.12 7.22 0.52
C VAL A 21 8.07 6.10 0.13
N ILE A 22 8.05 5.66 -1.14
CA ILE A 22 8.65 4.38 -1.57
C ILE A 22 10.16 4.35 -1.28
N GLU A 23 10.84 5.46 -1.50
CA GLU A 23 12.28 5.67 -1.30
C GLU A 23 12.72 5.57 0.17
N HIS A 24 11.80 5.75 1.11
CA HIS A 24 12.07 5.68 2.55
C HIS A 24 11.78 4.30 3.14
N LEU A 25 11.23 3.38 2.34
CA LEU A 25 10.88 2.04 2.79
C LEU A 25 12.11 1.11 2.75
N ASN A 26 12.36 0.44 3.87
CA ASN A 26 13.36 -0.63 3.95
C ASN A 26 12.98 -1.86 3.08
N ASN A 27 11.68 -2.05 2.81
CA ASN A 27 11.17 -3.15 1.99
C ASN A 27 9.93 -2.70 1.19
N PRO A 28 10.13 -2.00 0.06
CA PRO A 28 9.01 -1.48 -0.74
C PRO A 28 8.14 -2.59 -1.32
N ASN A 29 8.69 -3.77 -1.57
CA ASN A 29 7.92 -4.91 -2.08
C ASN A 29 6.86 -5.42 -1.09
N ALA A 30 7.17 -5.43 0.21
CA ALA A 30 6.20 -5.81 1.23
C ALA A 30 5.04 -4.80 1.30
N PHE A 31 5.37 -3.51 1.20
CA PHE A 31 4.38 -2.44 1.15
C PHE A 31 3.47 -2.54 -0.08
N LEU A 32 4.03 -2.73 -1.28
CA LEU A 32 3.24 -2.89 -2.51
C LEU A 32 2.35 -4.14 -2.50
N LYS A 33 2.76 -5.21 -1.80
CA LYS A 33 1.91 -6.39 -1.58
C LYS A 33 0.72 -6.08 -0.68
N ASP A 34 0.93 -5.27 0.36
CA ASP A 34 -0.17 -4.81 1.21
C ASP A 34 -1.09 -3.85 0.46
N ALA A 35 -0.55 -2.96 -0.37
CA ALA A 35 -1.34 -2.11 -1.26
C ALA A 35 -2.26 -2.94 -2.18
N TYR A 36 -1.70 -3.95 -2.83
CA TYR A 36 -2.46 -4.91 -3.64
C TYR A 36 -3.56 -5.62 -2.85
N ARG A 37 -3.29 -5.98 -1.59
CA ARG A 37 -4.25 -6.67 -0.70
C ARG A 37 -5.46 -5.79 -0.37
N ILE A 38 -5.25 -4.50 -0.14
CA ILE A 38 -6.32 -3.60 0.33
C ILE A 38 -7.13 -3.02 -0.83
N LEU A 39 -6.57 -2.99 -2.04
CA LEU A 39 -7.24 -2.51 -3.24
C LEU A 39 -8.22 -3.54 -3.81
N LYS A 40 -9.34 -3.03 -4.32
CA LYS A 40 -10.28 -3.80 -5.16
C LYS A 40 -9.59 -4.27 -6.43
N ASN A 41 -10.16 -5.27 -7.10
CA ASN A 41 -9.72 -5.64 -8.44
C ASN A 41 -9.91 -4.43 -9.38
N GLY A 42 -8.86 -4.04 -10.10
CA GLY A 42 -8.81 -2.81 -10.90
C GLY A 42 -8.58 -1.53 -10.10
N GLY A 43 -8.29 -1.61 -8.80
CA GLY A 43 -7.85 -0.48 -8.00
C GLY A 43 -6.49 0.03 -8.45
N ILE A 44 -6.22 1.31 -8.18
CA ILE A 44 -5.06 2.02 -8.72
C ILE A 44 -4.15 2.47 -7.58
N VAL A 45 -2.85 2.19 -7.71
CA VAL A 45 -1.81 2.82 -6.89
C VAL A 45 -1.25 4.01 -7.68
N VAL A 46 -1.24 5.19 -7.07
CA VAL A 46 -0.63 6.39 -7.63
C VAL A 46 0.58 6.74 -6.79
N ASN A 47 1.75 6.80 -7.43
CA ASN A 47 2.99 7.18 -6.78
C ASN A 47 3.41 8.58 -7.27
N TYR A 48 3.45 9.52 -6.34
CA TYR A 48 4.02 10.85 -6.53
C TYR A 48 5.39 10.87 -5.84
N LEU A 49 6.43 11.08 -6.65
CA LEU A 49 7.84 11.24 -6.27
C LEU A 49 8.27 12.69 -6.48
#